data_AF-A0A285B069-F1
#
_entry.id   AF-A0A285B069-F1
#
_cell.length_a   1.000
_cell.length_b   1.000
_cell.length_c   1.000
_cell.angle_alpha   90.00
_cell.angle_beta   90.00
_cell.angle_gamma   90.00
#
_symmetry.space_group_name_H-M   'P 1'
#
loop_
_entity.id
_entity.type
_entity.pdbx_description
1 polymer ?
#
loop_
_entity_poly.entity_id
_entity_poly.type
_entity_poly.pdbx_seq_one_letter_code
_entity_poly.pdbx_strand_id
1 'polypeptide(L)'
;MEKVTLKVKNGPDIAFNGEEVAYEHILEEDTALRVYDTEKGHWLMTLTSNDDVLLKHEIIENKSVESLVKSLGYTAYAKSIYKQLGIDTTNNLDI
;
A
#
# COMPACT_ATOMS: atom_id res chain seq x y z
N MET A 1 7.61 -13.59 -4.86
CA MET A 1 6.82 -12.97 -5.95
C MET A 1 5.95 -13.98 -6.68
N GLU A 2 4.68 -13.63 -6.83
CA GLU A 2 3.63 -14.37 -7.53
C GLU A 2 2.79 -13.43 -8.40
N LYS A 3 1.91 -14.00 -9.24
CA LYS A 3 1.00 -13.20 -10.06
C LYS A 3 -0.20 -12.76 -9.21
N VAL A 4 -0.30 -11.47 -8.94
CA VAL A 4 -1.42 -10.83 -8.25
C VAL A 4 -2.43 -10.32 -9.28
N THR A 5 -3.73 -10.48 -8.98
CA THR A 5 -4.83 -9.95 -9.82
C THR A 5 -5.74 -9.10 -8.95
N LEU A 6 -5.97 -7.85 -9.36
CA LEU A 6 -6.85 -6.89 -8.70
C LEU A 6 -8.13 -6.72 -9.51
N LYS A 7 -9.27 -6.93 -8.85
CA LYS A 7 -10.59 -6.81 -9.47
C LYS A 7 -10.98 -5.35 -9.62
N VAL A 8 -11.38 -4.93 -10.83
CA VAL A 8 -11.80 -3.55 -11.10
C VAL A 8 -13.30 -3.48 -11.40
N LYS A 9 -14.03 -2.60 -10.72
CA LYS A 9 -15.47 -2.43 -10.98
C LYS A 9 -15.69 -1.87 -12.39
N ASN A 10 -16.50 -2.57 -13.19
CA ASN A 10 -16.88 -2.17 -14.55
C ASN A 10 -15.68 -1.99 -15.51
N GLY A 11 -14.57 -2.70 -15.28
CA GLY A 11 -13.37 -2.62 -16.10
C GLY A 11 -12.62 -3.94 -16.15
N PRO A 12 -11.55 -4.02 -16.97
CA PRO A 12 -10.66 -5.17 -16.97
C PRO A 12 -9.88 -5.22 -15.65
N ASP A 13 -9.66 -6.44 -15.16
CA ASP A 13 -8.81 -6.67 -14.00
C ASP A 13 -7.36 -6.26 -14.29
N ILE A 14 -6.66 -5.83 -13.25
CA ILE A 14 -5.24 -5.48 -13.31
C ILE A 14 -4.43 -6.67 -12.81
N ALA A 15 -3.49 -7.16 -13.60
CA ALA A 15 -2.58 -8.22 -13.18
C ALA A 15 -1.13 -7.75 -13.22
N PHE A 16 -0.35 -8.15 -12.22
CA PHE A 16 1.08 -7.85 -12.11
C PHE A 16 1.78 -8.94 -11.30
N ASN A 17 3.10 -9.03 -11.40
CA ASN A 17 3.88 -9.90 -10.51
C ASN A 17 4.39 -9.08 -9.32
N GLY A 18 4.13 -9.59 -8.12
CA GLY A 18 4.55 -8.93 -6.90
C GLY A 18 4.41 -9.81 -5.67
N GLU A 19 4.61 -9.21 -4.51
CA GLU A 19 4.54 -9.85 -3.20
C GLU A 19 3.95 -8.85 -2.22
N GLU A 20 2.92 -9.24 -1.48
CA GLU A 20 2.36 -8.38 -0.44
C GLU A 20 3.39 -8.23 0.69
N VAL A 21 3.74 -6.98 1.01
CA VAL A 21 4.74 -6.64 2.03
C VAL A 21 4.17 -5.83 3.18
N ALA A 22 2.95 -5.30 3.03
CA ALA A 22 2.21 -4.71 4.13
C ALA A 22 0.69 -4.74 3.87
N TYR A 23 -0.08 -4.87 4.94
CA TYR A 23 -1.54 -4.91 4.92
C TYR A 23 -2.12 -4.19 6.14
N GLU A 24 -3.22 -3.47 5.94
CA GLU A 24 -4.03 -2.92 7.02
C GLU A 24 -5.51 -2.84 6.63
N HIS A 25 -6.40 -3.20 7.57
CA HIS A 25 -7.85 -3.03 7.40
C HIS A 25 -8.29 -1.74 8.09
N ILE A 26 -8.76 -0.78 7.30
CA ILE A 26 -9.25 0.51 7.77
C ILE A 26 -10.71 0.36 8.16
N LEU A 27 -10.96 0.01 9.43
CA LEU A 27 -12.30 -0.29 9.96
C LEU A 27 -13.32 0.83 9.76
N GLU A 28 -12.90 2.10 9.82
CA GLU A 28 -13.80 3.26 9.67
C GLU A 28 -14.39 3.38 8.27
N GLU A 29 -13.67 2.91 7.25
CA GLU A 29 -14.06 2.98 5.85
C GLU A 29 -14.47 1.61 5.28
N ASP A 30 -14.26 0.54 6.06
CA ASP A 30 -14.36 -0.86 5.64
C ASP A 30 -13.58 -1.15 4.34
N THR A 31 -12.34 -0.64 4.30
CA THR A 31 -11.41 -0.78 3.16
C THR A 31 -10.10 -1.43 3.58
N ALA A 32 -9.47 -2.16 2.66
CA ALA A 32 -8.18 -2.78 2.88
C ALA A 32 -7.08 -2.04 2.10
N LEU A 33 -6.08 -1.55 2.82
CA LEU A 33 -4.86 -0.98 2.27
C LEU A 33 -3.80 -2.07 2.18
N ARG A 34 -3.25 -2.29 0.98
CA ARG A 34 -2.17 -3.24 0.72
C ARG A 34 -1.01 -2.55 0.03
N VAL A 35 0.20 -2.99 0.34
CA VAL A 35 1.42 -2.59 -0.35
C VAL A 35 2.08 -3.84 -0.90
N TYR A 36 2.34 -3.84 -2.20
CA TYR A 36 3.03 -4.93 -2.89
C TYR A 36 4.41 -4.47 -3.34
N ASP A 37 5.44 -5.29 -3.09
CA ASP A 37 6.71 -5.18 -3.78
C ASP A 37 6.57 -5.77 -5.17
N THR A 38 6.87 -4.97 -6.20
CA THR A 38 6.70 -5.37 -7.59
C THR A 38 7.99 -5.91 -8.18
N GLU A 39 7.91 -6.75 -9.21
CA GLU A 39 9.09 -7.28 -9.92
C GLU A 39 10.03 -6.18 -10.47
N LYS A 40 9.50 -4.96 -10.65
CA LYS A 40 10.24 -3.80 -11.16
C LYS A 40 10.94 -2.98 -10.06
N GLY A 41 10.87 -3.42 -8.80
CA GLY A 41 11.49 -2.74 -7.67
C GLY A 41 10.75 -1.48 -7.21
N HIS A 42 9.45 -1.38 -7.51
CA HIS A 42 8.56 -0.33 -7.00
C HIS A 42 7.61 -0.91 -5.96
N TRP A 43 7.00 -0.06 -5.15
CA TRP A 43 5.82 -0.44 -4.39
C TRP A 43 4.55 -0.10 -5.16
N LEU A 44 3.60 -1.03 -5.23
CA LEU A 44 2.23 -0.76 -5.62
C LEU A 44 1.37 -0.70 -4.37
N MET A 45 0.81 0.46 -4.08
CA MET A 45 -0.16 0.64 -3.01
C MET A 45 -1.57 0.51 -3.59
N THR A 46 -2.44 -0.25 -2.93
CA THR A 46 -3.83 -0.45 -3.35
C THR A 46 -4.78 -0.26 -2.18
N LEU A 47 -5.92 0.36 -2.44
CA LEU A 47 -7.06 0.41 -1.53
C LEU A 47 -8.21 -0.38 -2.18
N THR A 48 -8.72 -1.39 -1.49
CA THR A 48 -9.87 -2.18 -1.95
C THR A 48 -11.05 -2.04 -0.99
N SER A 49 -12.27 -2.26 -1.49
CA SER A 49 -13.43 -2.46 -0.64
C SER A 49 -13.40 -3.84 0.03
N ASN A 50 -14.33 -4.09 0.94
CA ASN A 50 -14.59 -5.39 1.57
C ASN A 50 -14.99 -6.51 0.56
N ASP A 51 -15.47 -6.13 -0.64
CA ASP A 51 -15.74 -7.08 -1.74
C ASP A 51 -14.49 -7.36 -2.61
N ASP A 52 -13.30 -7.01 -2.13
CA ASP A 52 -12.00 -7.09 -2.84
C ASP A 52 -11.98 -6.37 -4.20
N VAL A 53 -12.76 -5.31 -4.33
CA VAL A 53 -12.78 -4.46 -5.52
C VAL A 53 -11.82 -3.29 -5.34
N LEU A 54 -10.95 -3.07 -6.32
CA LEU A 54 -10.00 -1.97 -6.34
C LEU A 54 -10.72 -0.62 -6.38
N LEU A 55 -10.49 0.21 -5.37
CA LEU A 55 -11.01 1.57 -5.26
C LEU A 55 -9.97 2.60 -5.72
N LYS A 56 -8.72 2.41 -5.30
CA LYS A 56 -7.59 3.28 -5.65
C LYS A 56 -6.31 2.44 -5.75
N HIS A 57 -5.40 2.85 -6.62
CA HIS A 57 -4.02 2.37 -6.59
C HIS A 57 -3.05 3.52 -6.85
N GLU A 58 -1.81 3.35 -6.43
CA GLU A 58 -0.72 4.30 -6.62
C GLU A 58 0.62 3.55 -6.68
N ILE A 59 1.47 3.91 -7.63
CA ILE A 59 2.83 3.37 -7.73
C ILE A 59 3.77 4.31 -7.00
N ILE A 60 4.49 3.79 -6.02
CA ILE A 60 5.58 4.47 -5.34
C ILE A 60 6.90 4.00 -5.97
N GLU A 61 7.43 4.84 -6.85
CA GLU A 61 8.66 4.54 -7.57
C GLU A 61 9.85 4.38 -6.63
N ASN A 62 10.71 3.41 -6.96
CA ASN A 62 11.96 3.11 -6.25
C ASN A 62 11.81 2.97 -4.72
N LYS A 63 10.62 2.59 -4.24
CA LYS A 63 10.30 2.47 -2.81
C LYS A 63 10.60 3.76 -2.03
N SER A 64 10.34 4.91 -2.66
CA SER A 64 10.54 6.23 -2.06
C SER A 64 9.69 6.38 -0.79
N VAL A 65 10.36 6.39 0.37
CA VAL A 65 9.72 6.61 1.68
C VAL A 65 9.04 7.98 1.73
N GLU A 66 9.68 9.01 1.18
CA GLU A 66 9.11 10.36 1.11
C GLU A 66 7.77 10.37 0.35
N SER A 67 7.73 9.71 -0.81
CA SER A 67 6.52 9.60 -1.61
C SER A 67 5.44 8.81 -0.88
N LEU A 68 5.81 7.69 -0.24
CA LEU A 68 4.88 6.90 0.56
C LEU A 68 4.28 7.73 1.71
N VAL A 69 5.11 8.44 2.46
CA VAL A 69 4.68 9.30 3.57
C VAL A 69 3.80 10.44 3.09
N LYS A 70 4.11 11.03 1.93
CA LYS A 70 3.27 12.05 1.31
C LYS A 70 1.89 11.52 0.94
N SER A 71 1.79 10.27 0.49
CA SER A 71 0.52 9.67 0.07
C SER A 71 -0.32 9.14 1.23
N LEU A 72 0.29 8.62 2.29
CA LEU A 72 -0.40 8.03 3.45
C LEU A 72 -0.54 8.96 4.66
N GLY A 73 0.31 9.98 4.79
CA GLY A 73 0.36 10.84 5.96
C GLY A 73 0.77 10.09 7.24
N TYR A 74 0.17 10.47 8.38
CA TYR A 74 0.55 9.95 9.71
C TYR A 74 -0.63 9.35 10.50
N THR A 75 -1.60 8.78 9.80
CA THR A 75 -2.75 8.09 10.41
C THR A 75 -2.32 6.83 11.18
N ALA A 76 -3.23 6.27 11.99
CA ALA A 76 -2.96 5.03 12.71
C ALA A 76 -2.66 3.86 11.77
N TYR A 77 -3.43 3.70 10.69
CA TYR A 77 -3.18 2.68 9.68
C TYR A 77 -1.86 2.92 8.93
N ALA A 78 -1.51 4.18 8.62
CA ALA A 78 -0.24 4.49 7.96
C ALA A 78 0.96 4.06 8.82
N LYS A 79 0.91 4.30 10.14
CA LYS A 79 1.96 3.86 11.08
C LYS A 79 2.11 2.33 11.12
N SER A 80 1.00 1.60 11.00
CA SER A 80 1.04 0.13 10.91
C SER A 80 1.75 -0.33 9.64
N ILE A 81 1.41 0.28 8.49
CA ILE A 81 2.08 0.01 7.21
C ILE A 81 3.58 0.32 7.30
N TYR A 82 3.97 1.49 7.83
CA TYR A 82 5.38 1.85 7.99
C TYR A 82 6.16 0.84 8.83
N LYS A 83 5.58 0.40 9.95
CA LYS A 83 6.20 -0.62 10.81
C LYS A 83 6.42 -1.94 10.08
N GLN A 84 5.45 -2.40 9.27
CA GLN A 84 5.57 -3.63 8.48
C GLN A 84 6.66 -3.50 7.40
N LEU A 85 6.79 -2.30 6.81
CA LEU A 85 7.83 -1.99 5.83
C LEU A 85 9.21 -1.68 6.47
N GLY A 86 9.32 -1.72 7.80
CA GLY A 86 10.55 -1.37 8.51
C GLY A 86 10.95 0.10 8.41
N ILE A 87 9.99 0.99 8.11
CA ILE A 87 10.20 2.43 8.01
C ILE A 87 10.07 3.04 9.41
N ASP A 88 11.13 3.71 9.86
CA ASP A 88 11.09 4.50 11.07
C ASP A 88 10.49 5.88 10.77
N THR A 89 9.30 6.14 11.33
CA THR A 89 8.63 7.45 11.24
C THR A 89 8.69 8.23 12.54
N THR A 90 9.55 7.84 13.49
CA THR A 90 9.80 8.67 14.66
C THR A 90 10.58 9.91 14.22
N ASN A 91 10.08 11.09 14.61
CA ASN A 91 10.93 12.28 14.57
C ASN A 91 11.98 12.09 15.65
N ASN A 92 13.23 11.81 15.25
CA ASN A 92 14.36 12.00 16.15
C ASN A 92 14.39 13.48 16.50
N LEU A 93 13.95 13.81 17.71
CA LEU A 93 14.22 15.11 18.31
C LEU A 93 15.73 15.17 18.52
N ASP A 94 16.43 15.99 17.73
CA ASP A 94 17.75 16.51 18.12
C ASP A 94 17.52 17.44 19.31
N ILE A 95 17.46 16.87 20.52
CA ILE A 95 17.45 17.60 21.80
C ILE A 95 18.66 17.19 22.63
#